data_AF-A0A0E0LHS1-F1
#
_entry.id   AF-A0A0E0LHS1-F1
#
_cell.length_a   1.000
_cell.length_b   1.000
_cell.length_c   1.000
_cell.angle_alpha   90.00
_cell.angle_beta   90.00
_cell.angle_gamma   90.00
#
_symmetry.space_group_name_H-M   'P 1'
#
loop_
_entity.id
_entity.type
_entity.pdbx_description
1 polymer ?
#
loop_
_entity_poly.entity_id
_entity_poly.type
_entity_poly.pdbx_seq_one_letter_code
_entity_poly.pdbx_strand_id
1 'polypeptide(L)'
;MAPGSDSGGIGGLIPDDVLLFQILVLLPVKCLVRFQSVCKLWRDTITSTSFARQQLERSKTRSSMVIMPRRSIRDHERLRCPAVSFYRFQPEQSKVAELILEKRYPGGIPMFTMPLHCDGLVMIPCLTGHIFVCNPATGELVELPRGSHSVAQDNRVAFGFDPRDWQV
;
A
#
# COMPACT_ATOMS: atom_id res chain seq x y z
N MET A 1 25.92 -53.78 32.06
CA MET A 1 26.36 -52.39 31.88
C MET A 1 25.70 -51.85 30.61
N ALA A 2 24.65 -51.05 30.74
CA ALA A 2 24.29 -50.05 29.74
C ALA A 2 25.05 -48.75 30.10
N PRO A 3 25.40 -47.85 29.15
CA PRO A 3 24.45 -46.99 28.44
C PRO A 3 24.81 -46.85 26.94
N GLY A 4 24.09 -46.17 26.06
CA GLY A 4 22.88 -45.37 26.20
C GLY A 4 22.38 -45.09 24.79
N SER A 5 21.06 -45.14 24.64
CA SER A 5 20.33 -44.65 23.49
C SER A 5 20.54 -43.14 23.35
N ASP A 6 21.29 -42.70 22.35
CA ASP A 6 21.18 -41.31 21.87
C ASP A 6 19.89 -41.19 21.08
N SER A 7 18.81 -40.95 21.83
CA SER A 7 17.62 -40.29 21.36
C SER A 7 17.98 -38.86 20.96
N GLY A 8 18.55 -38.71 19.77
CA GLY A 8 18.65 -37.42 19.09
C GLY A 8 17.25 -36.98 18.70
N GLY A 9 16.55 -36.35 19.65
CA GLY A 9 15.25 -35.77 19.44
C GLY A 9 15.33 -34.80 18.27
N ILE A 10 14.75 -35.20 17.14
CA ILE A 10 14.40 -34.28 16.05
C ILE A 10 13.19 -33.49 16.56
N GLY A 11 13.44 -32.59 17.51
CA GLY A 11 12.52 -31.51 17.80
C GLY A 11 12.44 -30.67 16.54
N GLY A 12 11.24 -30.59 15.95
CA GLY A 12 11.00 -29.86 14.72
C GLY A 12 11.46 -28.41 14.81
N LEU A 13 12.69 -28.14 14.37
CA LEU A 13 13.23 -26.80 14.26
C LEU A 13 12.50 -26.13 13.10
N ILE A 14 11.69 -25.13 13.43
CA ILE A 14 11.06 -24.27 12.42
C ILE A 14 12.20 -23.56 11.68
N PRO A 15 12.24 -23.59 10.34
CA PRO A 15 13.28 -22.91 9.58
C PRO A 15 13.35 -21.41 9.90
N ASP A 16 14.55 -20.85 9.98
CA ASP A 16 14.79 -19.45 10.35
C ASP A 16 14.08 -18.45 9.42
N ASP A 17 13.94 -18.79 8.14
CA ASP A 17 13.21 -18.00 7.15
C ASP A 17 11.70 -17.96 7.43
N VAL A 18 11.12 -19.06 7.92
CA VAL A 18 9.71 -19.13 8.35
C VAL A 18 9.51 -18.28 9.60
N LEU A 19 10.41 -18.36 10.58
CA LEU A 19 10.36 -17.53 11.78
C LEU A 19 10.52 -16.03 11.43
N LEU A 20 11.49 -15.70 10.58
CA LEU A 20 11.71 -14.34 10.10
C LEU A 20 10.45 -13.79 9.43
N PHE A 21 9.86 -14.54 8.52
CA PHE A 21 8.65 -14.14 7.81
C PHE A 21 7.50 -13.85 8.79
N GLN A 22 7.26 -14.73 9.76
CA GLN A 22 6.22 -14.55 10.77
C GLN A 22 6.46 -13.31 11.63
N ILE A 23 7.71 -13.04 12.02
CA ILE A 23 8.08 -11.84 12.79
C ILE A 23 7.82 -10.58 11.96
N LEU A 24 8.32 -10.54 10.72
CA LEU A 24 8.18 -9.38 9.85
C LEU A 24 6.72 -9.05 9.54
N VAL A 25 5.85 -10.05 9.36
CA VAL A 25 4.40 -9.85 9.15
C VAL A 25 3.71 -9.19 10.36
N LEU A 26 4.30 -9.25 11.57
CA LEU A 26 3.78 -8.57 12.76
C LEU A 26 4.14 -7.09 12.83
N LEU A 27 5.06 -6.62 12.00
CA LEU A 27 5.55 -5.26 12.07
C LEU A 27 4.69 -4.28 11.25
N PRO A 28 4.59 -3.01 11.70
CA PRO A 28 4.03 -1.94 10.88
C PRO A 28 4.84 -1.74 9.59
N VAL A 29 4.16 -1.37 8.49
CA VAL A 29 4.79 -1.14 7.18
C VAL A 29 5.94 -0.12 7.25
N LYS A 30 5.82 0.92 8.07
CA LYS A 30 6.89 1.91 8.29
C LYS A 30 8.21 1.28 8.79
N CYS A 31 8.12 0.27 9.65
CA CYS A 31 9.30 -0.46 10.12
C CYS A 31 9.87 -1.33 8.99
N LEU A 32 8.99 -1.99 8.24
CA LEU A 32 9.36 -2.88 7.15
C LEU A 32 10.13 -2.15 6.04
N VAL A 33 9.71 -0.94 5.65
CA VAL A 33 10.44 -0.12 4.68
C VAL A 33 11.88 0.14 5.14
N ARG A 34 12.10 0.41 6.43
CA ARG A 34 13.45 0.59 6.98
C ARG A 34 14.23 -0.72 7.00
N PHE A 35 13.55 -1.82 7.29
CA PHE A 35 14.15 -3.15 7.44
C PHE A 35 14.63 -3.77 6.12
N GLN A 36 14.18 -3.25 4.98
CA GLN A 36 14.75 -3.58 3.66
C GLN A 36 16.24 -3.21 3.51
N SER A 37 16.81 -2.40 4.41
CA SER A 37 18.24 -2.06 4.41
C SER A 37 19.11 -2.98 5.26
N VAL A 38 18.52 -3.90 6.05
CA VAL A 38 19.25 -4.76 6.99
C VAL A 38 20.11 -5.80 6.25
N CYS A 39 19.50 -6.61 5.39
CA CYS A 39 20.20 -7.57 4.53
C CYS A 39 19.36 -7.94 3.30
N LYS A 40 19.97 -8.68 2.36
CA LYS A 40 19.27 -9.13 1.12
C LYS A 40 18.07 -10.01 1.43
N LEU A 41 18.21 -10.98 2.34
CA LEU A 41 17.12 -11.87 2.74
C LEU A 41 15.90 -11.09 3.23
N TRP A 42 16.11 -10.10 4.13
CA TRP A 42 15.03 -9.27 4.66
C TRP A 42 14.35 -8.45 3.57
N ARG A 43 15.14 -7.85 2.67
CA ARG A 43 14.60 -7.13 1.52
C ARG A 43 13.76 -8.04 0.65
N ASP A 44 14.31 -9.18 0.23
CA ASP A 44 13.66 -10.13 -0.67
C ASP A 44 12.35 -10.64 -0.06
N THR A 45 12.36 -10.99 1.24
CA THR A 45 11.16 -11.38 1.98
C THR A 45 10.10 -10.27 1.98
N ILE A 46 10.47 -9.04 2.35
CA ILE A 46 9.54 -7.90 2.48
C ILE A 46 8.96 -7.50 1.12
N THR A 47 9.74 -7.57 0.05
CA THR A 47 9.31 -7.23 -1.31
C THR A 47 8.54 -8.34 -2.02
N SER A 48 8.48 -9.54 -1.43
CA SER A 48 7.78 -10.68 -2.05
C SER A 48 6.25 -10.47 -2.10
N THR A 49 5.62 -11.02 -3.13
CA THR A 49 4.16 -10.88 -3.30
C THR A 49 3.37 -11.67 -2.26
N SER A 50 3.91 -12.77 -1.75
CA SER A 50 3.31 -13.54 -0.65
C SER A 50 3.29 -12.73 0.65
N PHE A 51 4.39 -12.04 0.97
CA PHE A 51 4.47 -11.17 2.13
C PHE A 51 3.48 -9.99 2.03
N ALA A 52 3.42 -9.32 0.88
CA ALA A 52 2.46 -8.25 0.64
C ALA A 52 1.01 -8.70 0.83
N ARG A 53 0.65 -9.87 0.29
CA ARG A 53 -0.69 -10.47 0.47
C ARG A 53 -0.98 -10.75 1.95
N GLN A 54 -0.02 -11.29 2.69
CA GLN A 54 -0.24 -11.62 4.10
C GLN A 54 -0.37 -10.37 4.98
N GLN A 55 0.38 -9.31 4.69
CA GLN A 55 0.18 -8.00 5.31
C GLN A 55 -1.21 -7.43 5.01
N LEU A 56 -1.68 -7.56 3.75
CA LEU A 56 -3.01 -7.13 3.36
C LEU A 56 -4.09 -7.91 4.11
N GLU A 57 -4.05 -9.24 4.12
CA GLU A 57 -5.04 -10.07 4.82
C GLU A 57 -5.10 -9.73 6.31
N ARG A 58 -3.96 -9.49 6.92
CA ARG A 58 -3.90 -9.04 8.31
C ARG A 58 -4.47 -7.64 8.50
N SER A 59 -4.30 -6.74 7.54
CA SER A 59 -4.87 -5.40 7.62
C SER A 59 -6.41 -5.44 7.58
N LYS A 60 -7.01 -6.41 6.86
CA LYS A 60 -8.46 -6.60 6.76
C LYS A 60 -9.12 -6.97 8.08
N THR A 61 -8.38 -7.59 9.02
CA THR A 61 -8.91 -7.92 10.35
C THR A 61 -8.92 -6.74 11.30
N ARG A 62 -8.36 -5.59 10.90
CA ARG A 62 -8.38 -4.35 11.69
C ARG A 62 -9.55 -3.48 11.25
N SER A 63 -10.33 -3.00 12.21
CA SER A 63 -11.35 -1.96 12.00
C SER A 63 -10.71 -0.58 11.80
N SER A 64 -9.93 -0.41 10.73
CA SER A 64 -9.30 0.87 10.36
C SER A 64 -9.55 1.22 8.91
N MET A 65 -9.91 2.48 8.65
CA MET A 65 -10.21 3.02 7.33
C MET A 65 -9.16 4.07 6.95
N VAL A 66 -8.86 4.16 5.66
CA VAL A 66 -8.09 5.27 5.09
C VAL A 66 -9.06 6.25 4.45
N ILE A 67 -9.00 7.51 4.85
CA ILE A 67 -9.83 8.60 4.36
C ILE A 67 -8.95 9.55 3.56
N MET A 68 -9.35 9.85 2.33
CA MET A 68 -8.78 10.90 1.50
C MET A 68 -9.83 11.99 1.30
N PRO A 69 -9.77 13.12 2.04
CA PRO A 69 -10.77 14.16 1.94
C PRO A 69 -10.77 14.78 0.55
N ARG A 70 -11.96 14.91 -0.04
CA ARG A 70 -12.14 15.69 -1.25
C ARG A 70 -12.14 17.18 -0.89
N ARG A 71 -11.34 17.97 -1.59
CA ARG A 71 -11.43 19.44 -1.44
C ARG A 71 -12.73 19.96 -2.03
N SER A 72 -13.26 21.01 -1.39
CA SER A 72 -14.50 21.65 -1.84
C SER A 72 -14.29 22.24 -3.23
N ILE A 73 -15.27 22.03 -4.10
CA ILE A 73 -15.30 22.61 -5.45
C ILE A 73 -15.27 24.14 -5.40
N ARG A 74 -15.71 24.76 -4.29
CA ARG A 74 -15.72 26.22 -4.10
C ARG A 74 -14.33 26.87 -4.16
N ASP A 75 -13.25 26.11 -4.01
CA ASP A 75 -11.87 26.56 -4.21
C ASP A 75 -11.47 26.59 -5.71
N HIS A 76 -12.38 27.02 -6.60
CA HIS A 76 -12.19 27.03 -8.05
C HIS A 76 -10.97 27.84 -8.51
N GLU A 77 -10.46 28.76 -7.69
CA GLU A 77 -9.28 29.55 -8.02
C GLU A 77 -8.01 28.67 -8.11
N ARG A 78 -7.99 27.48 -7.52
CA ARG A 78 -6.84 26.59 -7.52
C ARG A 78 -7.07 25.35 -8.38
N LEU A 79 -6.61 25.42 -9.63
CA LEU A 79 -6.57 24.28 -10.56
C LEU A 79 -5.65 23.13 -10.10
N ARG A 80 -4.81 23.38 -9.08
CA ARG A 80 -3.84 22.42 -8.54
C ARG A 80 -3.83 22.42 -7.02
N CYS A 81 -3.78 21.23 -6.44
CA CYS A 81 -3.56 21.00 -5.02
C CYS A 81 -2.05 20.90 -4.75
N PRO A 82 -1.52 21.58 -3.71
CA PRO A 82 -0.11 21.46 -3.35
C PRO A 82 0.22 20.06 -2.78
N ALA A 83 -0.78 19.38 -2.19
CA ALA A 83 -0.63 18.08 -1.59
C ALA A 83 -1.95 17.29 -1.61
N VAL A 84 -1.82 15.96 -1.52
CA VAL A 84 -2.90 15.05 -1.11
C VAL A 84 -2.63 14.55 0.30
N SER A 85 -3.70 14.40 1.08
CA SER A 85 -3.63 14.02 2.49
C SER A 85 -4.46 12.77 2.73
N PHE A 86 -3.88 11.83 3.47
CA PHE A 86 -4.52 10.58 3.88
C PHE A 86 -4.62 10.55 5.39
N TYR A 87 -5.79 10.14 5.86
CA TYR A 87 -6.10 10.05 7.28
C TYR A 87 -6.48 8.62 7.62
N ARG A 88 -6.10 8.18 8.81
CA ARG A 88 -6.55 6.93 9.40
C ARG A 88 -7.73 7.22 10.31
N PHE A 89 -8.82 6.49 10.12
CA PHE A 89 -9.98 6.54 10.99
C PHE A 89 -10.27 5.16 11.59
N GLN A 90 -10.46 5.11 12.90
CA GLN A 90 -10.71 3.89 13.65
C GLN A 90 -11.96 4.11 14.50
N PRO A 91 -13.15 3.73 13.99
CA PRO A 91 -14.43 4.10 14.60
C PRO A 91 -14.58 3.61 16.04
N GLU A 92 -13.96 2.48 16.38
CA GLU A 92 -13.98 1.88 17.72
C GLU A 92 -13.07 2.59 18.73
N GLN A 93 -12.05 3.32 18.26
CA GLN A 93 -10.98 3.87 19.10
C GLN A 93 -11.02 5.40 19.20
N SER A 94 -11.48 6.09 18.15
CA SER A 94 -11.46 7.55 18.07
C SER A 94 -12.59 8.09 17.20
N LYS A 95 -13.12 9.25 17.59
CA LYS A 95 -14.06 10.03 16.76
C LYS A 95 -13.35 10.94 15.74
N VAL A 96 -12.02 11.03 15.81
CA VAL A 96 -11.20 11.92 14.97
C VAL A 96 -10.29 11.08 14.08
N ALA A 97 -10.24 11.45 12.80
CA ALA A 97 -9.31 10.85 11.84
C ALA A 97 -7.91 11.49 11.99
N GLU A 98 -6.88 10.66 12.08
CA GLU A 98 -5.48 11.05 12.27
C GLU A 98 -4.77 11.20 10.91
N LEU A 99 -4.04 12.29 10.69
CA LEU A 99 -3.23 12.44 9.48
C LEU A 99 -2.09 11.41 9.47
N ILE A 100 -2.07 10.53 8.47
CA ILE A 100 -1.02 9.49 8.34
C ILE A 100 0.01 9.82 7.25
N LEU A 101 -0.39 10.59 6.23
CA LEU A 101 0.46 10.97 5.11
C LEU A 101 -0.03 12.28 4.49
N GLU A 102 0.87 13.24 4.30
CA GLU A 102 0.70 14.35 3.36
C GLU A 102 1.76 14.19 2.26
N LYS A 103 1.33 14.14 1.00
CA LYS A 103 2.23 13.93 -0.14
C LYS A 103 2.11 15.06 -1.13
N ARG A 104 3.27 15.63 -1.50
CA ARG A 104 3.42 16.71 -2.47
C ARG A 104 3.97 16.18 -3.78
N TYR A 105 3.67 16.89 -4.86
CA TYR A 105 4.22 16.62 -6.19
C TYR A 105 4.80 17.92 -6.77
N PRO A 106 5.96 17.88 -7.47
CA PRO A 106 6.50 19.04 -8.15
C PRO A 106 5.45 19.68 -9.08
N GLY A 107 5.24 20.99 -8.95
CA GLY A 107 4.20 21.70 -9.70
C GLY A 107 2.76 21.43 -9.25
N GLY A 108 2.54 20.68 -8.17
CA GLY A 108 1.24 20.39 -7.59
C GLY A 108 0.43 19.35 -8.38
N ILE A 109 -0.53 18.74 -7.69
CA ILE A 109 -1.43 17.71 -8.22
C ILE A 109 -2.64 18.41 -8.84
N PRO A 110 -2.93 18.22 -10.15
CA PRO A 110 -4.10 18.81 -10.77
C PRO A 110 -5.40 18.40 -10.08
N MET A 111 -6.46 19.19 -10.27
CA MET A 111 -7.80 18.82 -9.82
C MET A 111 -8.17 17.40 -10.28
N PHE A 112 -8.69 16.60 -9.36
CA PHE A 112 -8.95 15.18 -9.57
C PHE A 112 -10.42 14.80 -9.32
N THR A 113 -10.84 13.73 -9.99
CA THR A 113 -12.16 13.12 -9.84
C THR A 113 -12.14 12.12 -8.68
N MET A 114 -13.13 11.23 -8.57
CA MET A 114 -13.19 10.30 -7.43
C MET A 114 -11.97 9.37 -7.41
N PRO A 115 -11.18 9.34 -6.32
CA PRO A 115 -10.11 8.36 -6.19
C PRO A 115 -10.67 6.93 -6.17
N LEU A 116 -9.91 6.00 -6.74
CA LEU A 116 -10.19 4.56 -6.72
C LEU A 116 -9.17 3.87 -5.82
N HIS A 117 -9.50 2.71 -5.27
CA HIS A 117 -8.56 1.94 -4.45
C HIS A 117 -8.56 0.45 -4.83
N CYS A 118 -7.42 -0.20 -4.63
CA CYS A 118 -7.24 -1.63 -4.83
C CYS A 118 -6.14 -2.11 -3.87
N ASP A 119 -6.45 -3.03 -2.96
CA ASP A 119 -5.49 -3.68 -2.06
C ASP A 119 -4.53 -2.73 -1.32
N GLY A 120 -5.07 -1.57 -0.89
CA GLY A 120 -4.33 -0.55 -0.16
C GLY A 120 -3.62 0.49 -1.04
N LEU A 121 -3.60 0.33 -2.36
CA LEU A 121 -3.20 1.38 -3.30
C LEU A 121 -4.38 2.30 -3.59
N VAL A 122 -4.08 3.58 -3.82
CA VAL A 122 -5.07 4.62 -4.15
C VAL A 122 -4.69 5.28 -5.48
N MET A 123 -5.53 5.12 -6.50
CA MET A 123 -5.44 5.82 -7.77
C MET A 123 -6.17 7.17 -7.69
N ILE A 124 -5.53 8.22 -8.17
CA ILE A 124 -6.02 9.60 -8.17
C ILE A 124 -6.07 10.09 -9.64
N PRO A 125 -7.22 9.94 -10.31
CA PRO A 125 -7.40 10.39 -11.70
C PRO A 125 -7.67 11.90 -11.78
N CYS A 126 -6.89 12.63 -12.60
CA CYS A 126 -7.03 14.07 -12.78
C CYS A 126 -7.89 14.45 -13.98
N LEU A 127 -8.56 15.61 -13.90
CA LEU A 127 -9.35 16.18 -15.01
C LEU A 127 -8.50 16.49 -16.25
N THR A 128 -7.19 16.69 -16.07
CA THR A 128 -6.23 16.99 -17.13
C THR A 128 -5.61 15.74 -17.77
N GLY A 129 -6.11 14.53 -17.44
CA GLY A 129 -5.61 13.26 -17.96
C GLY A 129 -4.36 12.71 -17.24
N HIS A 130 -3.83 13.42 -16.25
CA HIS A 130 -2.79 12.88 -15.36
C HIS A 130 -3.39 11.82 -14.44
N ILE A 131 -2.65 10.76 -14.14
CA ILE A 131 -3.09 9.72 -13.21
C ILE A 131 -1.97 9.50 -12.22
N PHE A 132 -2.28 9.59 -10.93
CA PHE A 132 -1.34 9.26 -9.87
C PHE A 132 -1.75 7.98 -9.17
N VAL A 133 -0.79 7.21 -8.70
CA VAL A 133 -1.00 6.08 -7.80
C VAL A 133 -0.20 6.32 -6.53
N CYS A 134 -0.88 6.24 -5.39
CA CYS A 134 -0.30 6.40 -4.07
C CYS A 134 -0.38 5.09 -3.30
N ASN A 135 0.69 4.74 -2.60
CA ASN A 135 0.65 3.74 -1.54
C ASN A 135 0.77 4.46 -0.19
N PRO A 136 -0.34 4.66 0.55
CA PRO A 136 -0.31 5.37 1.82
C PRO A 136 0.53 4.69 2.90
N ALA A 137 0.78 3.38 2.77
CA ALA A 137 1.55 2.62 3.74
C ALA A 137 3.07 2.81 3.56
N THR A 138 3.54 2.96 2.32
CA THR A 138 4.95 3.25 2.01
C THR A 138 5.25 4.73 1.83
N GLY A 139 4.21 5.55 1.58
CA GLY A 139 4.36 6.98 1.29
C GLY A 139 4.81 7.27 -0.15
N GLU A 140 4.82 6.26 -1.01
CA GLU A 140 5.16 6.40 -2.43
C GLU A 140 3.99 7.00 -3.21
N LEU A 141 4.32 7.91 -4.13
CA LEU A 141 3.38 8.51 -5.07
C LEU A 141 4.08 8.57 -6.42
N VAL A 142 3.43 7.98 -7.41
CA VAL A 142 3.96 7.84 -8.77
C VAL A 142 2.95 8.42 -9.74
N GLU A 143 3.41 9.23 -10.68
CA GLU A 143 2.62 9.62 -11.86
C GLU A 143 2.74 8.50 -12.90
N LEU A 144 1.60 7.96 -13.34
CA LEU A 144 1.55 6.96 -14.40
C LEU A 144 1.73 7.61 -15.77
N PRO A 145 2.20 6.85 -16.77
CA PRO A 145 2.23 7.30 -18.15
C PRO A 145 0.85 7.80 -18.60
N ARG A 146 0.82 8.85 -19.42
CA ARG A 146 -0.42 9.33 -20.02
C ARG A 146 -1.00 8.25 -20.93
N GLY A 147 -2.31 8.02 -20.78
CA GLY A 147 -3.04 7.12 -21.67
C GLY A 147 -3.13 7.67 -23.09
N SER A 148 -3.48 6.78 -24.03
CA SER A 148 -3.77 7.16 -25.42
C SER A 148 -4.96 8.11 -25.49
N HIS A 149 -4.98 8.95 -26.54
CA HIS A 149 -6.11 9.84 -26.80
C HIS A 149 -7.41 9.04 -26.93
N SER A 150 -8.39 9.35 -26.08
CA SER A 150 -9.75 8.84 -26.22
C SER A 150 -10.52 9.72 -27.22
N VAL A 151 -11.27 9.09 -28.12
CA VAL A 151 -12.22 9.78 -29.02
C VAL A 151 -13.39 10.37 -28.23
N ALA A 152 -13.73 9.75 -27.09
CA ALA A 152 -14.69 10.30 -26.14
C ALA A 152 -14.00 11.32 -25.22
N GLN A 153 -14.61 12.50 -25.06
CA GLN A 153 -14.13 13.56 -24.14
C GLN A 153 -14.23 13.17 -22.66
N ASP A 154 -14.82 12.01 -22.35
CA ASP A 154 -15.04 11.55 -20.99
C ASP A 154 -13.92 10.62 -20.54
N ASN A 155 -13.20 11.01 -19.49
CA ASN A 155 -12.08 10.23 -18.94
C ASN A 155 -12.62 9.06 -18.11
N ARG A 156 -12.56 7.85 -18.67
CA ARG A 156 -12.83 6.61 -17.93
C ARG A 156 -11.53 5.98 -17.47
N VAL A 157 -11.47 5.61 -16.20
CA VAL A 157 -10.34 4.90 -15.61
C VAL A 157 -10.84 3.67 -14.87
N ALA A 158 -10.08 2.59 -14.97
CA ALA A 158 -10.26 1.39 -14.18
C ALA A 158 -8.94 1.09 -13.45
N PHE A 159 -9.05 0.55 -12.25
CA PHE A 159 -7.92 0.18 -11.43
C PHE A 159 -8.23 -1.14 -10.72
N GLY A 160 -7.33 -2.11 -10.85
CA GLY A 160 -7.56 -3.46 -10.34
C GLY A 160 -6.30 -4.31 -10.40
N PHE A 161 -6.43 -5.51 -9.87
CA PHE A 161 -5.36 -6.50 -9.91
C PHE A 161 -5.23 -7.10 -11.30
N ASP A 162 -3.99 -7.32 -11.73
CA ASP A 162 -3.70 -8.10 -12.93
C ASP A 162 -3.71 -9.60 -12.55
N PRO A 163 -4.72 -10.38 -12.96
CA PRO A 163 -4.67 -11.82 -12.78
C PRO A 163 -3.53 -12.34 -13.66
N ARG A 164 -2.43 -12.74 -13.04
CA ARG A 164 -1.22 -13.27 -13.71
C ARG A 164 -1.46 -14.51 -14.61
N ASP A 165 -2.71 -14.94 -14.77
CA ASP A 165 -3.17 -16.09 -15.54
C ASP A 165 -3.78 -15.71 -16.90
N TRP A 166 -3.56 -14.51 -17.44
CA TRP A 166 -3.87 -14.25 -18.85
C TRP A 166 -2.85 -14.92 -19.78
N GLN A 167 -2.83 -16.26 -19.78
CA GLN A 167 -2.33 -17.03 -20.92
C GLN A 167 -3.40 -16.95 -22.02
N VAL A 168 -3.26 -15.88 -22.83
CA VAL A 168 -3.90 -15.59 -24.13
C VAL A 168 -5.43 -15.65 -24.18
#